data_AF-A0AA95Z9G4-F1
#
_entry.id   AF-A0AA95Z9G4-F1
#
_cell.length_a   1.000
_cell.length_b   1.000
_cell.length_c   1.000
_cell.angle_alpha   90.00
_cell.angle_beta   90.00
_cell.angle_gamma   90.00
#
_symmetry.space_group_name_H-M   'P 1'
#
loop_
_entity.id
_entity.type
_entity.pdbx_description
1 polymer ?
#
loop_
_entity_poly.entity_id
_entity_poly.type
_entity_poly.pdbx_seq_one_letter_code
_entity_poly.pdbx_strand_id
1 'polypeptide(L)'
;FEEGSVTNLFTCIVGNVFGFKALRALRLEDLRIPPAYSKTFQTAPHEIQVERDKLNKYGRSLLGCTIKPKLGLSAKNYGRAVYECFRG
;
A
#
# COMPACT_ATOMS: atom_id res chain seq x y z
N PHE A 1 -1.44 16.74 -15.93
CA PHE A 1 -1.70 15.36 -15.46
C PHE A 1 -3.19 15.18 -15.37
N GLU A 2 -3.69 14.04 -15.82
CA GLU A 2 -5.10 13.65 -15.68
C GLU A 2 -5.47 13.56 -14.19
N GLU A 3 -6.61 14.15 -13.83
CA GLU A 3 -7.13 14.17 -12.46
C GLU A 3 -7.41 12.75 -11.96
N GLY A 4 -7.04 12.47 -10.71
CA GLY A 4 -7.30 11.17 -10.09
C GLY A 4 -6.54 9.97 -10.69
N SER A 5 -5.61 10.19 -11.62
CA SER A 5 -4.96 9.11 -12.39
C SER A 5 -3.47 8.95 -12.05
N VAL A 6 -3.18 8.01 -11.15
CA VAL A 6 -1.79 7.60 -10.84
C VAL A 6 -1.11 7.01 -12.08
N THR A 7 -1.87 6.31 -12.93
CA THR A 7 -1.38 5.73 -14.19
C THR A 7 -0.89 6.81 -15.15
N ASN A 8 -1.64 7.90 -15.31
CA ASN A 8 -1.23 9.02 -16.15
C ASN A 8 0.05 9.69 -15.63
N LEU A 9 0.11 9.94 -14.31
CA LEU A 9 1.28 10.50 -13.65
C LEU A 9 2.54 9.69 -13.95
N PHE A 10 2.50 8.37 -13.74
CA PHE A 10 3.67 7.52 -14.00
C PHE A 10 3.98 7.36 -15.49
N THR A 11 2.98 7.26 -16.37
CA THR A 11 3.21 7.20 -17.82
C THR A 11 4.02 8.41 -18.29
N CYS A 12 3.72 9.60 -17.79
CA CYS A 12 4.45 10.82 -18.12
C CYS A 12 5.85 10.90 -17.51
N ILE A 13 6.01 10.52 -16.23
CA ILE A 13 7.27 10.75 -15.49
C ILE A 13 8.29 9.63 -15.70
N VAL A 14 7.85 8.37 -15.70
CA VAL A 14 8.76 7.20 -15.73
C VAL A 14 8.66 6.38 -17.01
N GLY A 15 7.70 6.66 -17.90
CA GLY A 15 7.37 5.79 -19.03
C GLY A 15 8.55 5.44 -19.93
N ASN A 16 9.28 6.43 -20.46
CA ASN A 16 10.35 6.21 -21.43
C ASN A 16 11.74 6.60 -20.93
N VAL A 17 11.84 7.50 -19.94
CA VAL A 17 13.12 8.13 -19.55
C VAL A 17 14.11 7.15 -18.92
N PHE A 18 13.64 6.06 -18.33
CA PHE A 18 14.49 5.01 -17.76
C PHE A 18 15.16 4.11 -18.82
N GLY A 19 14.66 4.13 -20.07
CA GLY A 19 15.21 3.37 -21.18
C GLY A 19 16.20 4.16 -22.06
N PHE A 20 16.57 5.38 -21.66
CA PHE A 20 17.45 6.23 -22.44
C PHE A 20 18.85 5.62 -22.59
N LYS A 21 19.27 5.32 -23.83
CA LYS A 21 20.62 4.78 -24.13
C LYS A 21 21.76 5.69 -23.67
N ALA A 22 21.50 7.00 -23.55
CA ALA A 22 22.47 7.99 -23.09
C ALA A 22 22.69 7.97 -21.56
N LEU A 23 21.80 7.32 -20.80
CA LEU A 23 21.90 7.19 -19.35
C LEU A 23 22.32 5.77 -19.00
N ARG A 24 23.34 5.62 -18.14
CA ARG A 24 23.75 4.31 -17.63
C ARG A 24 22.77 3.76 -16.58
N ALA A 25 22.22 4.66 -15.76
CA ALA A 25 21.26 4.35 -14.71
C ALA A 25 20.46 5.61 -14.37
N LEU A 26 19.22 5.42 -13.93
CA LEU A 26 18.34 6.48 -13.43
C LEU A 26 17.55 5.93 -12.26
N ARG A 27 17.33 6.76 -11.23
CA ARG A 27 16.48 6.44 -10.07
C ARG A 27 15.62 7.66 -9.74
N LEU A 28 14.32 7.43 -9.58
CA LEU A 28 13.41 8.43 -9.06
C LEU A 28 13.48 8.38 -7.53
N GLU A 29 14.00 9.44 -6.91
CA GLU A 29 14.17 9.50 -5.45
C GLU A 29 12.93 10.02 -4.73
N ASP A 30 12.30 11.09 -5.24
CA ASP A 30 11.12 11.70 -4.63
C ASP A 30 10.30 12.50 -5.66
N LEU A 31 9.04 12.79 -5.32
CA LEU A 31 8.13 13.62 -6.11
C LEU A 31 7.41 14.61 -5.20
N ARG A 32 7.52 15.90 -5.51
CA ARG A 32 6.66 16.92 -4.92
C ARG A 32 5.31 16.92 -5.63
N ILE A 33 4.26 16.42 -4.98
CA ILE A 33 2.90 16.45 -5.50
C ILE A 33 2.20 17.76 -5.09
N PRO A 34 1.72 18.58 -6.05
CA PRO A 34 1.02 19.82 -5.72
C PRO A 34 -0.32 19.57 -5.00
N PRO A 35 -0.72 20.42 -4.03
CA PRO A 35 -2.01 20.28 -3.34
C PRO A 35 -3.22 20.26 -4.27
N ALA A 36 -3.19 21.03 -5.36
CA ALA A 36 -4.26 21.04 -6.37
C ALA A 36 -4.45 19.67 -7.02
N TYR A 37 -3.35 18.98 -7.35
CA TYR A 37 -3.41 17.64 -7.93
C TYR A 37 -3.77 16.58 -6.89
N SER A 38 -3.21 16.67 -5.69
CA SER A 38 -3.52 15.74 -4.58
C SER A 38 -5.01 15.73 -4.22
N LYS A 39 -5.70 16.87 -4.34
CA LYS A 39 -7.15 16.99 -4.05
C LYS A 39 -8.05 16.30 -5.09
N THR A 40 -7.49 15.89 -6.23
CA THR A 40 -8.25 15.17 -7.27
C THR A 40 -8.40 13.67 -7.00
N PHE A 41 -7.72 13.15 -5.98
CA PHE A 41 -7.75 11.74 -5.62
C PHE A 41 -8.68 11.48 -4.43
N GLN A 42 -9.31 10.31 -4.42
CA GLN A 42 -9.90 9.79 -3.21
C GLN A 42 -8.79 9.40 -2.23
N THR A 43 -8.94 9.79 -0.96
CA THR A 43 -8.00 9.43 0.11
C THR A 43 -8.29 8.03 0.65
N ALA A 44 -7.51 7.57 1.63
CA ALA A 44 -7.74 6.29 2.28
C ALA A 44 -9.19 6.20 2.81
N PRO A 45 -9.94 5.12 2.54
CA PRO A 45 -11.32 4.97 3.00
C PRO A 45 -11.47 5.09 4.52
N HIS A 46 -10.48 4.57 5.27
CA HIS A 46 -10.32 4.84 6.69
C HIS A 46 -8.89 5.29 6.96
N GLU A 47 -8.75 6.38 7.69
CA GLU A 47 -7.47 6.85 8.18
C GLU A 47 -7.05 6.11 9.45
N ILE A 48 -5.81 6.35 9.89
CA ILE A 48 -5.22 5.71 11.07
C ILE A 48 -6.12 5.86 12.29
N GLN A 49 -6.70 7.05 12.52
CA GLN A 49 -7.58 7.28 13.66
C GLN A 49 -8.88 6.46 13.59
N VAL A 50 -9.52 6.43 12.43
CA VAL A 50 -10.78 5.67 12.23
C VAL A 50 -10.55 4.17 12.45
N GLU A 51 -9.45 3.62 11.94
CA GLU A 51 -9.10 2.21 12.18
C GLU A 51 -8.82 1.92 13.67
N ARG A 52 -8.17 2.85 14.38
CA ARG A 52 -7.90 2.74 15.83
C ARG A 52 -9.19 2.74 16.64
N ASP A 53 -10.14 3.60 16.28
CA ASP A 53 -11.44 3.72 16.95
C ASP A 53 -12.30 2.48 16.74
N LYS A 54 -12.32 1.95 15.52
CA LYS A 54 -13.03 0.70 15.20
C LYS A 54 -12.51 -0.50 15.99
N LEU A 55 -11.19 -0.57 16.20
CA LEU A 55 -10.56 -1.68 16.93
C LEU A 55 -10.49 -1.45 18.45
N ASN A 56 -10.76 -0.22 18.92
CA ASN A 56 -10.58 0.21 20.30
C ASN A 56 -9.17 -0.13 20.85
N LYS A 57 -8.12 0.21 20.09
CA LYS A 57 -6.71 -0.06 20.44
C LYS A 57 -5.85 1.19 20.26
N TYR A 58 -5.38 1.77 21.37
CA TYR A 58 -4.61 3.01 21.39
C TYR A 58 -3.22 2.83 22.03
N GLY A 59 -2.32 3.79 21.79
CA GLY A 59 -1.02 3.89 22.47
C GLY A 59 0.00 2.79 22.17
N ARG A 60 -0.29 1.86 21.25
CA ARG A 60 0.60 0.75 20.89
C ARG A 60 0.49 0.36 19.41
N SER A 61 1.50 -0.28 18.88
CA SER A 61 1.45 -0.88 17.54
C SER A 61 0.40 -2.00 17.46
N LEU A 62 -0.21 -2.17 16.29
CA LEU A 62 -1.04 -3.34 16.01
C LEU A 62 -0.14 -4.51 15.65
N LEU A 63 -0.44 -5.70 16.16
CA LEU A 63 0.27 -6.93 15.82
C LEU A 63 -0.52 -7.69 14.74
N GLY A 64 0.21 -8.31 13.81
CA GLY A 64 -0.36 -9.12 12.75
C GLY A 64 0.61 -10.20 12.31
N CYS A 65 0.09 -11.29 11.73
CA CYS A 65 0.86 -12.42 11.25
C CYS A 65 0.41 -12.79 9.84
N THR A 66 1.34 -13.22 8.97
CA THR A 66 0.99 -13.90 7.72
C THR A 66 0.99 -15.40 7.98
N ILE A 67 -0.15 -16.07 7.72
CA ILE A 67 -0.25 -17.52 7.88
C ILE A 67 0.72 -18.24 6.93
N LYS A 68 1.37 -19.29 7.44
CA LYS A 68 2.31 -20.13 6.70
C LYS A 68 1.85 -21.60 6.71
N PRO A 69 2.20 -22.40 5.68
CA PRO A 69 2.94 -22.03 4.47
C PRO A 69 2.15 -21.06 3.56
N LYS A 70 2.86 -20.37 2.64
CA LYS A 70 2.24 -19.38 1.74
C LYS A 70 1.10 -19.99 0.91
N LEU A 71 1.26 -21.25 0.51
CA LEU A 71 0.30 -22.02 -0.31
C LEU A 71 0.18 -23.43 0.27
N GLY A 72 -0.93 -24.10 -0.05
CA GLY A 72 -1.12 -25.53 0.24
C GLY A 72 -1.91 -25.87 1.50
N LEU A 73 -2.34 -24.88 2.29
CA LEU A 73 -3.30 -25.12 3.37
C LEU A 73 -4.72 -25.24 2.80
N SER A 74 -5.46 -26.24 3.26
CA SER A 74 -6.91 -26.28 3.08
C SER A 74 -7.57 -25.15 3.87
N ALA A 75 -8.77 -24.72 3.47
CA ALA A 75 -9.53 -23.67 4.17
C ALA A 75 -9.73 -23.98 5.66
N LYS A 76 -9.96 -25.26 6.01
CA LYS A 76 -10.09 -25.71 7.41
C LYS A 76 -8.82 -25.48 8.22
N ASN A 77 -7.66 -25.86 7.66
CA ASN A 77 -6.38 -25.70 8.35
C ASN A 77 -5.94 -24.23 8.40
N TYR A 78 -6.26 -23.44 7.37
CA TYR A 78 -6.05 -22.01 7.37
C TYR A 78 -6.86 -21.33 8.49
N GLY A 79 -8.15 -21.66 8.62
CA GLY A 79 -9.01 -21.15 9.69
C GLY A 79 -8.51 -21.51 11.08
N ARG A 80 -8.01 -22.75 11.27
CA ARG A 80 -7.37 -23.16 12.53
C ARG A 80 -6.14 -22.31 12.84
N ALA A 81 -5.26 -22.08 11.86
CA ALA A 81 -4.07 -21.27 12.07
C ALA A 81 -4.41 -19.81 12.41
N VAL A 82 -5.45 -19.24 11.78
CA VAL A 82 -5.96 -17.90 12.10
C VAL A 82 -6.50 -17.83 13.52
N TYR A 83 -7.30 -18.82 13.93
CA TYR A 83 -7.85 -18.89 15.29
C TYR A 83 -6.73 -18.91 16.35
N GLU A 84 -5.74 -19.78 16.19
CA GLU A 84 -4.63 -19.88 17.14
C GLU A 84 -3.78 -18.60 17.15
N CYS A 85 -3.53 -17.95 15.99
CA CYS A 85 -2.77 -16.69 15.94
C CYS A 85 -3.47 -15.54 16.67
N PHE A 86 -4.81 -15.46 16.63
CA PHE A 86 -5.55 -14.40 17.32
C PHE A 86 -5.80 -14.68 18.80
N ARG A 87 -5.80 -15.96 19.21
CA ARG A 87 -6.00 -16.36 20.61
C ARG A 87 -4.77 -16.08 21.48
N GLY A 88 -3.57 -16.28 20.92
CA GLY A 88 -2.30 -16.06 21.60
C GLY A 88 -2.06 -14.59 21.93
#